data_AF-A0A7L2UUZ0-F1
#
_entry.id   AF-A0A7L2UUZ0-F1
#
_cell.length_a   1.000
_cell.length_b   1.000
_cell.length_c   1.000
_cell.angle_alpha   90.00
_cell.angle_beta   90.00
_cell.angle_gamma   90.00
#
_symmetry.space_group_name_H-M   'P 1'
#
loop_
_entity.id
_entity.type
_entity.pdbx_description
1 polymer ?
#
loop_
_entity_poly.entity_id
_entity_poly.type
_entity_poly.pdbx_seq_one_letter_code
_entity_poly.pdbx_strand_id
1 'polypeptide(L)'
;LEQVLADVQGTHPADPVFLPPAEPGRDHGSSPGSPGPTRQEAAAEERERLYRQSRSYVEMNQRLQESRELLRERREELQRAGAALERGISEMRQKAF
;
A
#
# COMPACT_ATOMS: atom_id res chain seq x y z
N LEU A 1 -2.58 8.70 -13.41
CA LEU A 1 -3.62 7.76 -13.85
C LEU A 1 -3.01 6.42 -14.27
N GLU A 2 -1.90 6.44 -15.03
CA GLU A 2 -1.20 5.23 -15.51
C GLU A 2 -0.78 4.26 -14.40
N GLN A 3 -0.24 4.76 -13.27
CA GLN A 3 0.16 3.91 -12.15
C GLN A 3 -1.03 3.16 -11.50
N VAL A 4 -2.19 3.82 -11.42
CA VAL A 4 -3.42 3.20 -10.87
C VAL A 4 -3.92 2.10 -11.80
N LEU A 5 -3.80 2.31 -13.11
CA LEU A 5 -4.20 1.30 -14.10
C LEU A 5 -3.23 0.10 -14.10
N ALA A 6 -1.93 0.34 -13.94
CA ALA A 6 -0.94 -0.72 -13.83
C ALA A 6 -1.16 -1.61 -12.59
N ASP A 7 -1.45 -0.99 -11.45
CA ASP A 7 -1.71 -1.71 -10.20
C ASP A 7 -3.00 -2.54 -10.29
N VAL A 8 -4.05 -2.04 -10.97
CA VAL A 8 -5.32 -2.77 -11.19
C VAL A 8 -5.19 -3.89 -12.24
N GLN A 9 -4.28 -3.77 -13.22
CA GLN A 9 -4.02 -4.81 -14.20
C GLN A 9 -3.15 -5.96 -13.66
N GLY A 10 -2.38 -5.71 -12.60
CA GLY A 10 -1.53 -6.70 -11.94
C GLY A 10 -2.27 -7.60 -10.94
N THR A 11 -3.49 -7.27 -10.54
CA THR A 11 -4.27 -8.03 -9.56
C THR A 11 -5.06 -9.17 -10.19
N HIS A 12 -5.07 -10.33 -9.52
CA HIS A 12 -5.78 -11.52 -10.00
C HIS A 12 -7.31 -11.28 -9.99
N PRO A 13 -8.08 -11.76 -10.99
CA PRO A 13 -9.53 -11.53 -11.05
C PRO A 13 -10.33 -12.05 -9.85
N ALA A 14 -9.76 -12.97 -9.08
CA ALA A 14 -10.33 -13.52 -7.84
C ALA A 14 -9.73 -12.89 -6.57
N ASP A 15 -9.04 -11.76 -6.68
CA ASP A 15 -8.53 -11.05 -5.52
C ASP A 15 -9.73 -10.56 -4.67
N PRO A 16 -9.78 -10.92 -3.38
CA PRO A 16 -10.91 -10.61 -2.49
C PRO A 16 -11.18 -9.12 -2.31
N VAL A 17 -10.25 -8.23 -2.69
CA VAL A 17 -10.49 -6.78 -2.75
C VAL A 17 -11.52 -6.40 -3.83
N PHE A 18 -11.63 -7.18 -4.90
CA PHE A 18 -12.52 -6.90 -6.05
C PHE A 18 -13.75 -7.80 -6.10
N LEU A 19 -13.83 -8.81 -5.23
CA LEU A 19 -15.03 -9.62 -5.11
C LEU A 19 -16.14 -8.79 -4.45
N PRO A 20 -17.33 -8.69 -5.06
CA PRO A 20 -18.46 -8.06 -4.41
C PRO A 20 -18.76 -8.83 -3.11
N PRO A 21 -19.05 -8.14 -1.99
CA PRO A 21 -19.41 -8.82 -0.75
C PRO A 21 -20.62 -9.72 -1.00
N ALA A 22 -20.57 -10.95 -0.48
CA ALA A 22 -21.66 -11.90 -0.62
C ALA A 22 -22.97 -11.26 -0.11
N GLU A 23 -23.97 -11.16 -0.98
CA GLU A 23 -25.29 -10.65 -0.64
C GLU A 23 -25.80 -11.40 0.60
N PRO A 24 -26.05 -10.71 1.74
CA PRO A 24 -26.56 -11.39 2.91
C PRO A 24 -27.95 -11.95 2.58
N GLY A 25 -28.11 -13.25 2.83
CA GLY A 25 -29.35 -13.98 2.62
C GLY A 25 -30.54 -13.25 3.21
N ARG A 26 -31.65 -13.25 2.45
CA ARG A 26 -32.95 -12.71 2.86
C ARG A 26 -33.50 -13.51 4.05
N ASP A 27 -33.06 -13.22 5.27
CA ASP A 27 -33.77 -13.60 6.48
C ASP A 27 -34.22 -12.31 7.19
N HIS A 28 -35.35 -11.79 6.73
CA HIS A 28 -36.06 -10.69 7.36
C HIS A 28 -36.64 -11.14 8.71
N GLY A 29 -35.80 -11.14 9.75
CA GLY A 29 -36.22 -11.19 11.14
C GLY A 29 -36.30 -9.78 11.73
N SER A 30 -37.36 -9.04 11.40
CA SER A 30 -37.62 -7.72 11.99
C SER A 30 -38.02 -7.88 13.47
N SER A 31 -37.16 -7.41 14.38
CA SER A 31 -37.53 -7.18 15.78
C SER A 31 -38.28 -5.84 15.91
N PRO A 32 -39.44 -5.77 16.57
CA PRO A 32 -40.26 -4.56 16.62
C PRO A 32 -39.73 -3.61 17.70
N GLY A 33 -39.04 -2.54 17.31
CA GLY A 33 -38.70 -1.49 18.27
C GLY A 33 -37.72 -0.40 17.82
N SER A 34 -36.87 -0.68 16.84
CA SER A 34 -35.95 0.33 16.28
C SER A 34 -35.94 0.21 14.75
N PRO A 35 -36.09 1.31 13.98
CA PRO A 35 -35.80 1.24 12.56
C PRO A 35 -34.29 1.02 12.44
N GLY A 36 -33.89 -0.23 12.19
CA GLY A 36 -32.53 -0.51 11.73
C GLY A 36 -32.27 0.22 10.41
N PRO A 37 -30.99 0.48 10.08
CA PRO A 37 -30.65 1.16 8.84
C PRO A 37 -31.30 0.43 7.66
N THR A 38 -31.92 1.20 6.77
CA THR A 38 -32.49 0.67 5.54
C THR A 38 -31.38 0.01 4.72
N ARG A 39 -31.74 -0.94 3.86
CA ARG A 39 -30.77 -1.62 2.97
C ARG A 39 -29.95 -0.62 2.14
N GLN A 40 -30.51 0.54 1.83
CA GLN A 40 -29.84 1.62 1.12
C GLN A 40 -28.82 2.37 2.00
N GLU A 41 -29.15 2.65 3.26
CA GLU A 41 -28.23 3.25 4.23
C GLU A 41 -27.06 2.30 4.53
N ALA A 42 -27.33 1.01 4.75
CA ALA A 42 -26.28 0.01 4.95
C ALA A 42 -25.33 -0.11 3.74
N ALA A 43 -25.87 -0.04 2.51
CA ALA A 43 -25.06 -0.05 1.29
C ALA A 43 -24.22 1.24 1.12
N ALA A 44 -24.75 2.38 1.57
CA ALA A 44 -24.02 3.66 1.55
C ALA A 44 -22.88 3.66 2.59
N GLU A 45 -23.13 3.17 3.80
CA GLU A 45 -22.12 3.01 4.86
C GLU A 45 -20.99 2.06 4.43
N GLU A 46 -21.33 0.95 3.79
CA GLU A 46 -20.38 0.01 3.21
C GLU A 46 -19.48 0.70 2.18
N ARG A 47 -20.08 1.44 1.24
CA ARG A 47 -19.35 2.17 0.20
C ARG A 47 -18.43 3.24 0.78
N GLU A 48 -18.88 3.97 1.79
CA GLU A 48 -18.07 4.97 2.48
C GLU A 48 -16.90 4.33 3.24
N ARG A 49 -17.12 3.16 3.86
CA ARG A 49 -16.04 2.40 4.51
C ARG A 49 -14.98 1.98 3.51
N LEU A 50 -15.39 1.39 2.39
CA LEU A 50 -14.47 0.98 1.32
C LEU A 50 -13.70 2.17 0.73
N TYR A 51 -14.36 3.32 0.54
CA TYR A 51 -13.70 4.53 0.08
C TYR A 51 -12.63 5.01 1.06
N ARG A 52 -12.94 5.07 2.36
CA ARG A 52 -11.96 5.44 3.40
C ARG A 52 -10.79 4.46 3.47
N GLN A 53 -11.07 3.16 3.32
CA GLN A 53 -10.05 2.13 3.30
C GLN A 53 -9.12 2.27 2.08
N SER A 54 -9.69 2.46 0.88
CA SER A 54 -8.92 2.71 -0.34
C SER A 54 -8.03 3.96 -0.21
N ARG A 55 -8.58 5.05 0.32
CA ARG A 55 -7.82 6.28 0.62
C ARG A 55 -6.64 6.02 1.54
N SER A 56 -6.84 5.26 2.62
CA SER A 56 -5.78 4.88 3.56
C SER A 56 -4.66 4.08 2.87
N TYR A 57 -5.00 3.14 1.99
CA TYR A 57 -4.00 2.37 1.25
C TYR A 57 -3.19 3.24 0.29
N VAL A 58 -3.83 4.19 -0.41
CA VAL A 58 -3.12 5.13 -1.29
C VAL A 58 -2.14 5.99 -0.50
N GLU A 59 -2.57 6.52 0.65
CA GLU A 59 -1.71 7.32 1.53
C GLU A 59 -0.54 6.51 2.09
N MET A 60 -0.78 5.25 2.47
CA MET A 60 0.28 4.34 2.90
C MET A 60 1.27 4.04 1.77
N ASN A 61 0.77 3.77 0.56
CA ASN A 61 1.60 3.48 -0.60
C ASN A 61 2.52 4.67 -0.93
N GLN A 62 2.01 5.90 -0.87
CA GLN A 62 2.81 7.11 -1.08
C GLN A 62 3.95 7.21 -0.06
N ARG A 63 3.67 6.99 1.23
CA ARG A 63 4.71 6.98 2.28
C ARG A 63 5.77 5.89 2.07
N LEU A 64 5.35 4.71 1.60
CA LEU A 64 6.27 3.63 1.27
C LEU A 64 7.17 3.99 0.08
N GLN A 65 6.63 4.66 -0.94
CA GLN A 65 7.41 5.13 -2.07
C GLN A 65 8.46 6.16 -1.64
N GLU A 66 8.07 7.15 -0.83
CA GLU A 66 9.00 8.13 -0.27
C GLU A 66 10.12 7.47 0.55
N SER A 67 9.76 6.53 1.43
CA SER A 67 10.73 5.78 2.23
C SER A 67 11.69 4.95 1.36
N ARG A 68 11.19 4.36 0.28
CA ARG A 68 11.99 3.57 -0.67
C ARG A 68 13.01 4.44 -1.39
N GLU A 69 12.61 5.61 -1.88
CA GLU A 69 13.54 6.54 -2.55
C GLU A 69 14.61 7.05 -1.56
N LEU A 70 14.23 7.42 -0.34
CA LEU A 70 15.20 7.80 0.69
C LEU A 70 16.20 6.68 0.99
N LEU A 71 15.73 5.43 1.10
CA LEU A 71 16.60 4.28 1.34
C LEU A 71 17.55 4.05 0.16
N ARG A 72 17.08 4.28 -1.07
CA ARG A 72 17.90 4.18 -2.27
C ARG A 72 19.03 5.22 -2.25
N GLU A 73 18.72 6.47 -1.95
CA GLU A 73 19.72 7.54 -1.81
C GLU A 73 20.79 7.20 -0.76
N ARG A 74 20.37 6.72 0.41
CA ARG A 74 21.29 6.32 1.49
C ARG A 74 22.18 5.16 1.09
N ARG A 75 21.65 4.19 0.35
CA ARG A 75 22.45 3.08 -0.19
C ARG A 75 23.51 3.59 -1.17
N GLU A 76 23.15 4.48 -2.08
CA GLU A 76 24.10 5.07 -3.05
C GLU A 76 25.19 5.90 -2.35
N GLU A 77 24.85 6.62 -1.29
CA GLU A 77 25.81 7.34 -0.44
C GLU A 77 26.80 6.38 0.23
N LEU A 78 26.29 5.31 0.87
CA LEU A 78 27.12 4.30 1.53
C LEU A 78 28.03 3.57 0.54
N GLN A 79 27.55 3.27 -0.67
CA GLN A 79 28.36 2.65 -1.72
C GLN A 79 29.52 3.55 -2.14
N ARG A 80 29.28 4.86 -2.31
CA ARG A 80 30.34 5.83 -2.63
C ARG A 80 31.36 5.96 -1.50
N ALA A 81 30.89 6.05 -0.26
CA ALA A 81 31.76 6.11 0.91
C ALA A 81 32.62 4.84 1.05
N GLY A 82 32.02 3.66 0.85
CA GLY A 82 32.73 2.38 0.86
C GLY A 82 33.80 2.30 -0.23
N ALA A 83 33.48 2.72 -1.46
CA ALA A 83 34.46 2.75 -2.55
C ALA A 83 35.62 3.73 -2.28
N ALA A 84 35.35 4.87 -1.65
CA ALA A 84 36.38 5.82 -1.25
C ALA A 84 37.30 5.24 -0.17
N LEU A 85 36.73 4.53 0.82
CA LEU A 85 37.48 3.86 1.87
C LEU A 85 38.40 2.77 1.28
N GLU A 86 37.89 1.93 0.38
CA GLU A 86 38.67 0.87 -0.27
C GLU A 86 39.88 1.44 -1.05
N ARG A 87 39.67 2.55 -1.76
CA ARG A 87 40.77 3.28 -2.42
C ARG A 87 41.80 3.79 -1.42
N GLY A 88 41.36 4.42 -0.33
CA GLY A 88 42.25 4.89 0.73
C GLY A 88 43.07 3.76 1.35
N ILE A 89 42.46 2.60 1.63
CA ILE A 89 43.15 1.41 2.13
C ILE A 89 44.19 0.92 1.13
N SER A 90 43.84 0.85 -0.16
CA SER A 90 44.75 0.42 -1.22
C SER A 90 45.95 1.33 -1.37
N GLU A 91 45.74 2.65 -1.34
CA GLU A 91 46.83 3.65 -1.38
C GLU A 91 47.74 3.54 -0.15
N MET A 92 47.18 3.37 1.05
CA MET A 92 47.98 3.17 2.26
C MET A 92 48.82 1.90 2.18
N ARG A 93 48.24 0.80 1.65
CA ARG A 93 48.99 -0.45 1.42
C ARG A 93 50.14 -0.24 0.44
N GLN A 94 49.92 0.47 -0.66
CA GLN A 94 50.99 0.77 -1.63
C GLN A 94 52.11 1.66 -1.08
N LYS A 95 51.82 2.52 -0.10
CA LYS A 95 52.83 3.39 0.53
C LYS A 95 53.57 2.72 1.68
N ALA A 96 52.99 1.66 2.25
CA ALA A 96 53.56 0.93 3.39
C ALA A 96 54.47 -0.25 2.99
N PHE A 97 54.47 -0.62 1.70
CA PHE A 97 55.32 -1.63 1.08
C PHE A 97 56.12 -1.01 -0.08
#